data_AF-A0A6N6Q161-F1
#
_entry.id   AF-A0A6N6Q161-F1
#
_cell.length_a   1.000
_cell.length_b   1.000
_cell.length_c   1.000
_cell.angle_alpha   90.00
_cell.angle_beta   90.00
_cell.angle_gamma   90.00
#
_symmetry.space_group_name_H-M   'P 1'
#
loop_
_entity.id
_entity.type
_entity.pdbx_description
1 polymer ?
#
loop_
_entity_poly.entity_id
_entity_poly.type
_entity_poly.pdbx_seq_one_letter_code
_entity_poly.pdbx_strand_id
1 'polypeptide(L)'
;DAYLNEMGITSRLFPVENAPNGDEALLARFDPTEDPEDQVDPATGKGDIDHAADFMRLLAPPPRGAITLSSRQGETVFHQTGCAVCHVPAFLTGPNDVAALDRKPVELYSDLLLHDMGSLGDGIGQAAAGPREFRTPPLWGLRASAPYLHDGRAGSVEEAVVAHDGEGAVSRGRFLRLGPTQRRQLLDFLGSL
;
A
#
# COMPACT_ATOMS: atom_id res chain seq x y z
N ASP A 1 -16.08 1.36 2.29
CA ASP A 1 -15.90 0.18 3.15
C ASP A 1 -15.21 0.55 4.46
N ALA A 2 -13.89 0.79 4.51
CA ALA A 2 -13.18 1.10 5.76
C ALA A 2 -13.75 2.28 6.57
N TYR A 3 -14.22 3.35 5.91
CA TYR A 3 -14.83 4.51 6.60
C TYR A 3 -16.05 4.13 7.47
N LEU A 4 -16.88 3.19 6.98
CA LEU A 4 -17.99 2.64 7.75
C LEU A 4 -17.54 1.49 8.65
N ASN A 5 -16.86 0.48 8.09
CA ASN A 5 -16.60 -0.79 8.77
C ASN A 5 -15.50 -0.73 9.83
N GLU A 6 -14.54 0.19 9.70
CA GLU A 6 -13.42 0.33 10.63
C GLU A 6 -13.55 1.56 11.53
N MET A 7 -14.08 2.67 10.99
CA MET A 7 -14.21 3.93 11.75
C MET A 7 -15.61 4.16 12.31
N GLY A 8 -16.64 3.43 11.84
CA GLY A 8 -18.02 3.61 12.29
C GLY A 8 -18.66 4.91 11.81
N ILE A 9 -18.19 5.49 10.70
CA ILE A 9 -18.72 6.75 10.17
C ILE A 9 -19.58 6.44 8.95
N THR A 10 -20.89 6.67 9.06
CA THR A 10 -21.81 6.58 7.93
C THR A 10 -21.58 7.75 6.97
N SER A 11 -21.99 7.56 5.71
CA SER A 11 -21.88 8.60 4.69
C SER A 11 -23.02 8.48 3.71
N ARG A 12 -23.20 9.47 2.83
CA ARG A 12 -24.24 9.37 1.78
C ARG A 12 -24.06 8.17 0.84
N LEU A 13 -22.86 7.59 0.77
CA LEU A 13 -22.56 6.38 -0.01
C LEU A 13 -22.86 5.08 0.77
N PHE A 14 -22.77 5.14 2.09
CA PHE A 14 -23.00 4.03 3.01
C PHE A 14 -23.76 4.56 4.25
N PRO A 15 -25.09 4.75 4.11
CA PRO A 15 -25.89 5.50 5.11
C PRO A 15 -26.46 4.62 6.22
N VAL A 16 -26.07 3.35 6.29
CA VAL A 16 -26.58 2.39 7.27
C VAL A 16 -25.41 1.89 8.09
N GLU A 17 -25.51 2.02 9.40
CA GLU A 17 -24.53 1.48 10.34
C GLU A 17 -24.39 -0.05 10.23
N ASN A 18 -23.22 -0.56 10.64
CA ASN A 18 -23.03 -1.99 10.77
C ASN A 18 -23.61 -2.51 12.08
N ALA A 19 -24.62 -3.37 11.98
CA ALA A 19 -25.16 -4.07 13.13
C ALA A 19 -24.07 -4.91 13.84
N PRO A 20 -23.89 -4.80 15.17
CA PRO A 20 -22.87 -5.57 15.88
C PRO A 20 -23.12 -7.07 15.73
N ASN A 21 -22.18 -7.78 15.09
CA ASN A 21 -22.33 -9.20 14.71
C ASN A 21 -23.60 -9.49 13.88
N GLY A 22 -24.15 -8.50 13.18
CA GLY A 22 -25.40 -8.63 12.43
C GLY A 22 -26.69 -8.54 13.27
N ASP A 23 -26.63 -8.10 14.53
CA ASP A 23 -27.82 -7.94 15.38
C ASP A 23 -28.44 -6.54 15.24
N GLU A 24 -29.43 -6.42 14.35
CA GLU A 24 -30.18 -5.19 14.11
C GLU A 24 -30.96 -4.68 15.33
N ALA A 25 -31.41 -5.59 16.20
CA ALA A 25 -32.13 -5.20 17.42
C ALA A 25 -31.19 -4.54 18.43
N LEU A 26 -29.93 -4.99 18.45
CA LEU A 26 -28.88 -4.37 19.25
C LEU A 26 -28.51 -3.00 18.70
N LEU A 27 -28.36 -2.87 17.38
CA LEU A 27 -28.09 -1.59 16.72
C LEU A 27 -29.19 -0.57 17.05
N ALA A 28 -30.46 -0.88 16.76
CA ALA A 28 -31.58 0.03 17.01
C ALA A 28 -31.74 0.44 18.49
N ARG A 29 -31.22 -0.35 19.43
CA ARG A 29 -31.24 -0.04 20.86
C ARG A 29 -30.14 0.95 21.26
N PHE A 30 -28.98 0.88 20.61
CA PHE A 30 -27.77 1.60 21.01
C PHE A 30 -27.37 2.72 20.04
N ASP A 31 -28.03 2.81 18.89
CA ASP A 31 -27.96 3.92 17.95
C ASP A 31 -29.30 4.66 17.86
N PRO A 32 -29.65 5.48 18.87
CA PRO A 32 -30.89 6.27 18.87
C PRO A 32 -30.71 7.66 18.24
N THR A 33 -29.51 7.99 17.77
CA THR A 33 -29.18 9.35 17.31
C THR A 33 -29.29 9.37 15.79
N GLU A 34 -29.78 10.48 15.24
CA GLU A 34 -29.68 10.66 13.78
C GLU A 34 -28.21 10.88 13.43
N ASP A 35 -27.79 10.37 12.28
CA ASP A 35 -26.43 10.37 11.74
C ASP A 35 -26.20 11.60 10.81
N PRO A 36 -25.70 12.74 11.31
CA PRO A 36 -25.48 13.94 10.52
C PRO A 36 -24.11 13.98 9.82
N GLU A 37 -23.33 12.91 9.86
CA GLU A 37 -21.86 12.93 9.67
C GLU A 37 -21.44 13.43 8.29
N ASP A 38 -22.15 13.08 7.23
CA ASP A 38 -21.79 13.43 5.85
C ASP A 38 -22.80 14.40 5.20
N GLN A 39 -22.89 15.61 5.75
CA GLN A 39 -23.69 16.68 5.15
C GLN A 39 -22.95 17.40 4.03
N VAL A 40 -23.59 17.51 2.87
CA VAL A 40 -23.04 18.23 1.72
C VAL A 40 -23.18 19.73 1.94
N ASP A 41 -22.05 20.44 2.00
CA ASP A 41 -22.02 21.89 2.00
C ASP A 41 -22.54 22.43 0.65
N PRO A 42 -23.65 23.18 0.61
CA PRO A 42 -24.21 23.70 -0.63
C PRO A 42 -23.28 24.66 -1.40
N ALA A 43 -22.33 25.30 -0.72
CA ALA A 43 -21.40 26.23 -1.36
C ALA A 43 -20.29 25.52 -2.15
N THR A 44 -19.83 24.37 -1.65
CA THR A 44 -18.73 23.60 -2.26
C THR A 44 -19.19 22.34 -2.97
N GLY A 45 -20.39 21.87 -2.67
CA GLY A 45 -20.94 20.61 -3.15
C GLY A 45 -20.24 19.37 -2.57
N LYS A 46 -19.54 19.51 -1.44
CA LYS A 46 -18.75 18.45 -0.81
C LYS A 46 -19.25 18.15 0.60
N GLY A 47 -19.23 16.87 0.96
CA GLY A 47 -19.37 16.40 2.34
C GLY A 47 -18.06 15.87 2.92
N ASP A 48 -18.12 15.36 4.14
CA ASP A 48 -16.96 14.87 4.88
C ASP A 48 -16.25 13.72 4.18
N ILE A 49 -16.98 12.79 3.54
CA ILE A 49 -16.35 11.72 2.75
C ILE A 49 -15.60 12.25 1.52
N ASP A 50 -16.02 13.39 0.94
CA ASP A 50 -15.29 14.01 -0.16
C ASP A 50 -14.00 14.65 0.32
N HIS A 51 -14.04 15.29 1.51
CA HIS A 51 -12.87 15.85 2.14
C HIS A 51 -11.87 14.78 2.56
N ALA A 52 -12.33 13.66 3.10
CA ALA A 52 -11.50 12.50 3.41
C ALA A 52 -10.88 11.91 2.14
N ALA A 53 -11.67 11.74 1.06
CA ALA A 53 -11.18 11.25 -0.22
C ALA A 53 -10.16 12.20 -0.85
N ASP A 54 -10.39 13.51 -0.80
CA ASP A 54 -9.45 14.51 -1.29
C ASP A 54 -8.15 14.53 -0.48
N PHE A 55 -8.24 14.43 0.85
CA PHE A 55 -7.07 14.33 1.72
C PHE A 55 -6.23 13.11 1.32
N MET A 56 -6.84 11.92 1.24
CA MET A 56 -6.12 10.69 0.87
C MET A 56 -5.55 10.75 -0.56
N ARG A 57 -6.30 11.32 -1.51
CA ARG A 57 -5.89 11.43 -2.91
C ARG A 57 -4.76 12.43 -3.13
N LEU A 58 -4.70 13.49 -2.32
CA LEU A 58 -3.72 14.57 -2.46
C LEU A 58 -2.57 14.48 -1.45
N LEU A 59 -2.58 13.46 -0.59
CA LEU A 59 -1.48 13.19 0.32
C LEU A 59 -0.26 12.70 -0.46
N ALA A 60 0.80 13.52 -0.47
CA ALA A 60 2.05 13.16 -1.12
C ALA A 60 2.76 12.00 -0.39
N PRO A 61 3.50 11.14 -1.10
CA PRO A 61 4.31 10.11 -0.46
C PRO A 61 5.42 10.74 0.39
N PRO A 62 5.91 10.02 1.43
CA PRO A 62 7.09 10.46 2.16
C PRO A 62 8.26 10.74 1.22
N PRO A 63 9.05 11.80 1.43
CA PRO A 63 10.22 12.09 0.61
C PRO A 63 11.22 10.93 0.70
N ARG A 64 12.03 10.74 -0.34
CA ARG A 64 13.13 9.76 -0.30
C ARG A 64 14.18 10.13 0.74
N GLY A 65 14.89 9.13 1.24
CA GLY A 65 16.09 9.29 2.04
C GLY A 65 17.28 9.81 1.22
N ALA A 66 18.46 9.84 1.85
CA ALA A 66 19.68 10.32 1.22
C ALA A 66 20.08 9.46 0.01
N ILE A 67 20.34 10.10 -1.13
CA ILE A 67 20.85 9.44 -2.34
C ILE A 67 22.38 9.48 -2.34
N THR A 68 23.02 8.33 -2.19
CA THR A 68 24.47 8.15 -2.13
C THR A 68 24.96 7.40 -3.37
N LEU A 69 26.28 7.30 -3.56
CA LEU A 69 26.85 6.41 -4.58
C LEU A 69 26.44 4.95 -4.34
N SER A 70 26.34 4.52 -3.08
CA SER A 70 25.92 3.17 -2.71
C SER A 70 24.46 2.92 -3.09
N SER A 71 23.54 3.84 -2.77
CA SER A 71 22.12 3.65 -3.10
C SER A 71 21.83 3.74 -4.60
N ARG A 72 22.58 4.56 -5.36
CA ARG A 72 22.51 4.54 -6.84
C ARG A 72 22.98 3.21 -7.43
N GLN A 73 24.07 2.65 -6.90
CA GLN A 73 24.52 1.33 -7.32
C GLN A 73 23.55 0.23 -6.88
N GLY A 74 22.90 0.41 -5.73
CA GLY A 74 21.86 -0.47 -5.21
C GLY A 74 20.63 -0.55 -6.09
N GLU A 75 20.20 0.56 -6.68
CA GLU A 75 19.12 0.59 -7.67
C GLU A 75 19.46 -0.28 -8.89
N THR A 76 20.72 -0.23 -9.34
CA THR A 76 21.19 -1.12 -10.41
C THR A 76 21.12 -2.60 -9.98
N VAL A 77 21.52 -2.91 -8.74
CA VAL A 77 21.43 -4.28 -8.19
C VAL A 77 19.97 -4.72 -8.09
N PHE A 78 19.05 -3.84 -7.68
CA PHE A 78 17.62 -4.08 -7.58
C PHE A 78 17.01 -4.51 -8.93
N HIS A 79 17.42 -3.87 -10.03
CA HIS A 79 17.05 -4.29 -11.37
C HIS A 79 17.66 -5.66 -11.74
N GLN A 80 18.95 -5.87 -11.45
CA GLN A 80 19.67 -7.10 -11.79
C GLN A 80 19.15 -8.34 -11.03
N THR A 81 18.71 -8.19 -9.78
CA THR A 81 18.10 -9.26 -9.00
C THR A 81 16.69 -9.60 -9.50
N GLY A 82 16.06 -8.72 -10.28
CA GLY A 82 14.69 -8.89 -10.76
C GLY A 82 13.63 -8.39 -9.78
N CYS A 83 14.01 -7.59 -8.76
CA CYS A 83 13.04 -6.97 -7.86
C CYS A 83 12.08 -6.04 -8.62
N ALA A 84 12.62 -5.34 -9.63
CA ALA A 84 11.86 -4.40 -10.47
C ALA A 84 10.79 -5.04 -11.39
N VAL A 85 10.66 -6.38 -11.40
CA VAL A 85 9.58 -7.06 -12.15
C VAL A 85 8.22 -6.74 -11.54
N CYS A 86 8.11 -6.81 -10.21
CA CYS A 86 6.89 -6.46 -9.48
C CYS A 86 6.99 -5.06 -8.87
N HIS A 87 8.18 -4.68 -8.39
CA HIS A 87 8.43 -3.35 -7.84
C HIS A 87 8.86 -2.36 -8.92
N VAL A 88 8.00 -2.15 -9.91
CA VAL A 88 8.26 -1.32 -11.09
C VAL A 88 8.54 0.15 -10.68
N PRO A 89 9.69 0.74 -11.07
CA PRO A 89 10.15 2.00 -10.47
C PRO A 89 9.18 3.16 -10.58
N ALA A 90 8.59 3.38 -11.75
CA ALA A 90 7.77 4.54 -11.98
C ALA A 90 6.63 4.30 -12.96
N PHE A 91 5.54 5.01 -12.72
CA PHE A 91 4.40 5.15 -13.62
C PHE A 91 4.18 6.62 -13.97
N LEU A 92 3.33 6.87 -14.96
CA LEU A 92 2.78 8.18 -15.25
C LEU A 92 1.30 8.15 -14.91
N THR A 93 0.82 9.12 -14.11
CA THR A 93 -0.63 9.25 -13.92
C THR A 93 -1.33 9.55 -15.25
N GLY A 94 -2.59 9.16 -15.35
CA GLY A 94 -3.42 9.49 -16.51
C GLY A 94 -3.76 10.98 -16.59
N PRO A 95 -4.42 11.41 -17.68
CA PRO A 95 -5.05 12.72 -17.75
C PRO A 95 -5.96 12.98 -16.54
N ASN A 96 -5.88 14.16 -15.95
CA ASN A 96 -6.68 14.53 -14.78
C ASN A 96 -7.01 16.03 -14.76
N ASP A 97 -8.17 16.39 -14.20
CA ASP A 97 -8.56 17.80 -14.02
C ASP A 97 -7.77 18.47 -12.88
N VAL A 98 -7.27 17.68 -11.92
CA VAL A 98 -6.41 18.17 -10.85
C VAL A 98 -4.98 18.26 -11.38
N ALA A 99 -4.47 19.48 -11.51
CA ALA A 99 -3.13 19.74 -12.05
C ALA A 99 -1.99 19.03 -11.28
N ALA A 100 -2.18 18.72 -10.00
CA ALA A 100 -1.24 17.95 -9.19
C ALA A 100 -1.21 16.45 -9.54
N LEU A 101 -2.22 15.94 -10.25
CA LEU A 101 -2.39 14.54 -10.65
C LEU A 101 -2.39 14.34 -12.17
N ASP A 102 -2.41 15.41 -12.97
CA ASP A 102 -2.40 15.32 -14.43
C ASP A 102 -1.01 14.97 -14.96
N ARG A 103 -0.88 13.77 -15.56
CA ARG A 103 0.34 13.32 -16.27
C ARG A 103 1.63 13.54 -15.47
N LYS A 104 1.61 13.15 -14.20
CA LYS A 104 2.75 13.25 -13.29
C LYS A 104 3.55 11.96 -13.26
N PRO A 105 4.89 12.02 -13.25
CA PRO A 105 5.70 10.87 -12.94
C PRO A 105 5.50 10.48 -11.46
N VAL A 106 5.42 9.18 -11.21
CA VAL A 106 5.13 8.60 -9.91
C VAL A 106 6.13 7.48 -9.65
N GLU A 107 7.17 7.72 -8.86
CA GLU A 107 8.23 6.73 -8.58
C GLU A 107 7.84 5.73 -7.48
N LEU A 108 6.76 4.96 -7.66
CA LEU A 108 6.19 4.12 -6.59
C LEU A 108 6.93 2.80 -6.29
N TYR A 109 7.75 2.29 -7.20
CA TYR A 109 8.38 0.97 -7.06
C TYR A 109 7.36 -0.14 -6.76
N SER A 110 6.31 -0.20 -7.56
CA SER A 110 5.24 -1.18 -7.50
C SER A 110 4.46 -1.14 -8.82
N ASP A 111 4.04 -2.30 -9.30
CA ASP A 111 3.13 -2.43 -10.43
C ASP A 111 1.64 -2.35 -10.03
N LEU A 112 1.35 -2.31 -8.73
CA LEU A 112 0.01 -2.35 -8.14
C LEU A 112 -0.80 -3.59 -8.52
N LEU A 113 -0.15 -4.65 -9.02
CA LEU A 113 -0.79 -5.90 -9.40
C LEU A 113 -0.79 -6.90 -8.25
N LEU A 114 -1.64 -7.93 -8.39
CA LEU A 114 -1.68 -9.08 -7.49
C LEU A 114 -0.64 -10.12 -7.92
N HIS A 115 0.09 -10.66 -6.96
CA HIS A 115 1.07 -11.72 -7.18
C HIS A 115 0.93 -12.84 -6.16
N ASP A 116 1.13 -14.07 -6.61
CA ASP A 116 1.19 -15.24 -5.73
C ASP A 116 2.46 -15.20 -4.87
N MET A 117 2.29 -14.96 -3.57
CA MET A 117 3.37 -14.89 -2.58
C MET A 117 3.65 -16.26 -1.92
N GLY A 118 3.10 -17.35 -2.46
CA GLY A 118 3.39 -18.72 -2.04
C GLY A 118 3.07 -18.99 -0.57
N SER A 119 4.08 -19.40 0.20
CA SER A 119 3.93 -19.68 1.64
C SER A 119 3.61 -18.44 2.50
N LEU A 120 3.61 -17.25 1.92
CA LEU A 120 3.14 -16.02 2.57
C LEU A 120 1.64 -15.76 2.34
N GLY A 121 0.88 -16.72 1.78
CA GLY A 121 -0.58 -16.69 1.80
C GLY A 121 -1.16 -16.67 3.22
N ASP A 122 -2.23 -15.91 3.43
CA ASP A 122 -3.02 -15.93 4.67
C ASP A 122 -4.23 -16.88 4.59
N GLY A 123 -4.50 -17.46 3.42
CA GLY A 123 -5.61 -18.37 3.22
C GLY A 123 -6.94 -17.68 2.89
N ILE A 124 -6.97 -16.34 2.81
CA ILE A 124 -8.18 -15.54 2.68
C ILE A 124 -8.31 -15.05 1.23
N GLY A 125 -9.32 -15.53 0.52
CA GLY A 125 -9.68 -14.97 -0.78
C GLY A 125 -10.50 -13.68 -0.62
N GLN A 126 -10.18 -12.63 -1.38
CA GLN A 126 -10.92 -11.37 -1.37
C GLN A 126 -11.30 -10.95 -2.79
N ALA A 127 -12.60 -10.98 -3.07
CA ALA A 127 -13.14 -10.77 -4.42
C ALA A 127 -12.45 -11.67 -5.46
N ALA A 128 -11.67 -11.09 -6.38
CA ALA A 128 -10.92 -11.83 -7.40
C ALA A 128 -9.53 -12.30 -6.94
N ALA A 129 -9.01 -11.79 -5.81
CA ALA A 129 -7.73 -12.20 -5.27
C ALA A 129 -7.84 -13.57 -4.59
N GLY A 130 -6.96 -14.49 -4.99
CA GLY A 130 -6.80 -15.79 -4.39
C GLY A 130 -6.12 -15.73 -3.01
N PRO A 131 -6.17 -16.84 -2.24
CA PRO A 131 -5.70 -16.91 -0.85
C PRO A 131 -4.17 -16.77 -0.64
N ARG A 132 -3.42 -16.60 -1.72
CA ARG A 132 -1.97 -16.37 -1.72
C ARG A 132 -1.58 -15.09 -2.46
N GLU A 133 -2.56 -14.39 -3.01
CA GLU A 133 -2.32 -13.26 -3.89
C GLU A 133 -2.34 -11.98 -3.08
N PHE A 134 -1.25 -11.22 -3.16
CA PHE A 134 -1.16 -9.90 -2.54
C PHE A 134 -0.80 -8.86 -3.56
N ARG A 135 -1.38 -7.67 -3.39
CA ARG A 135 -0.99 -6.51 -4.18
C ARG A 135 0.42 -6.09 -3.81
N THR A 136 1.31 -5.92 -4.78
CA THR A 136 2.65 -5.35 -4.54
C THR A 136 2.52 -3.95 -3.91
N PRO A 137 2.89 -3.71 -2.64
CA PRO A 137 2.79 -2.38 -2.06
C PRO A 137 3.85 -1.44 -2.66
N PRO A 138 3.54 -0.14 -2.89
CA PRO A 138 4.54 0.87 -3.17
C PRO A 138 5.65 0.84 -2.12
N LEU A 139 6.91 0.99 -2.54
CA LEU A 139 8.04 1.07 -1.61
C LEU A 139 8.27 2.50 -1.07
N TRP A 140 7.34 3.43 -1.30
CA TRP A 140 7.42 4.76 -0.72
C TRP A 140 7.44 4.73 0.80
N GLY A 141 8.42 5.38 1.40
CA GLY A 141 8.58 5.42 2.85
C GLY A 141 8.98 4.07 3.45
N LEU A 142 9.46 3.11 2.64
CA LEU A 142 9.83 1.77 3.09
C LEU A 142 10.68 1.82 4.37
N ARG A 143 11.67 2.72 4.43
CA ARG A 143 12.57 2.90 5.58
C ARG A 143 11.89 3.21 6.92
N ALA A 144 10.64 3.66 6.91
CA ALA A 144 9.87 4.08 8.08
C ALA A 144 8.59 3.26 8.28
N SER A 145 8.45 2.14 7.56
CA SER A 145 7.20 1.36 7.51
C SER A 145 7.26 0.00 8.23
N ALA A 146 8.38 -0.31 8.91
CA ALA A 146 8.50 -1.56 9.66
C ALA A 146 7.37 -1.71 10.71
N PRO A 147 6.88 -2.94 10.96
CA PRO A 147 7.32 -4.21 10.38
C PRO A 147 6.79 -4.43 8.95
N TYR A 148 7.35 -5.42 8.25
CA TYR A 148 7.09 -5.70 6.84
C TYR A 148 6.31 -7.00 6.62
N LEU A 149 5.82 -7.17 5.38
CA LEU A 149 4.86 -8.18 4.94
C LEU A 149 3.47 -7.94 5.54
N HIS A 150 2.44 -8.57 4.95
CA HIS A 150 1.04 -8.30 5.29
C HIS A 150 0.69 -8.63 6.76
N ASP A 151 1.45 -9.52 7.40
CA ASP A 151 1.25 -9.93 8.79
C ASP A 151 2.31 -9.40 9.76
N GLY A 152 3.20 -8.52 9.28
CA GLY A 152 4.23 -7.89 10.11
C GLY A 152 5.30 -8.84 10.66
N ARG A 153 5.46 -10.06 10.11
CA ARG A 153 6.43 -11.04 10.65
C ARG A 153 7.90 -10.65 10.45
N ALA A 154 8.20 -9.77 9.50
CA ALA A 154 9.56 -9.35 9.20
C ALA A 154 9.90 -8.02 9.88
N GLY A 155 10.89 -8.01 10.77
CA GLY A 155 11.35 -6.81 11.48
C GLY A 155 12.31 -5.95 10.67
N SER A 156 12.91 -6.49 9.61
CA SER A 156 13.85 -5.79 8.74
C SER A 156 13.54 -5.99 7.24
N VAL A 157 14.03 -5.07 6.41
CA VAL A 157 13.92 -5.19 4.94
C VAL A 157 14.63 -6.45 4.44
N GLU A 158 15.78 -6.80 5.02
CA GLU A 158 16.49 -8.03 4.65
C GLU A 158 15.67 -9.27 4.99
N GLU A 159 15.04 -9.34 6.18
CA GLU A 159 14.12 -10.42 6.54
C GLU A 159 12.94 -10.50 5.57
N ALA A 160 12.35 -9.37 5.19
CA ALA A 160 11.26 -9.34 4.23
C ALA A 160 11.71 -9.89 2.87
N VAL A 161 12.86 -9.47 2.34
CA VAL A 161 13.42 -9.98 1.07
C VAL A 161 13.71 -11.48 1.15
N VAL A 162 14.24 -11.96 2.27
CA VAL A 162 14.50 -13.39 2.50
C VAL A 162 13.21 -14.21 2.62
N ALA A 163 12.12 -13.61 3.08
CA ALA A 163 10.83 -14.27 3.19
C ALA A 163 10.07 -14.41 1.85
N HIS A 164 10.37 -13.56 0.85
CA HIS A 164 9.66 -13.56 -0.45
C HIS A 164 9.62 -14.96 -1.07
N ASP A 165 8.42 -15.45 -1.35
CA ASP A 165 8.17 -16.78 -1.91
C ASP A 165 7.27 -16.67 -3.15
N GLY A 166 6.76 -17.79 -3.66
CA GLY A 166 5.92 -17.79 -4.86
C GLY A 166 6.65 -17.16 -6.06
N GLU A 167 6.03 -16.18 -6.70
CA GLU A 167 6.62 -15.44 -7.83
C GLU A 167 7.89 -14.67 -7.43
N GLY A 168 7.98 -14.22 -6.17
CA GLY A 168 9.16 -13.53 -5.63
C GLY A 168 10.36 -14.44 -5.34
N ALA A 169 10.19 -15.76 -5.33
CA ALA A 169 11.21 -16.72 -4.91
C ALA A 169 12.49 -16.67 -5.77
N VAL A 170 12.38 -16.34 -7.06
CA VAL A 170 13.53 -16.20 -7.96
C VAL A 170 14.38 -15.00 -7.58
N SER A 171 13.74 -13.85 -7.30
CA SER A 171 14.40 -12.62 -6.86
C SER A 171 15.04 -12.79 -5.48
N ARG A 172 14.34 -13.45 -4.53
CA ARG A 172 14.91 -13.90 -3.25
C ARG A 172 16.18 -14.72 -3.47
N GLY A 173 16.12 -15.74 -4.34
CA GLY A 173 17.26 -16.61 -4.62
C GLY A 173 18.46 -15.86 -5.18
N ARG A 174 18.24 -14.86 -6.04
CA ARG A 174 19.31 -13.99 -6.56
C ARG A 174 19.89 -13.09 -5.47
N PHE A 175 19.03 -12.50 -4.62
CA PHE A 175 19.46 -11.71 -3.46
C PHE A 175 20.39 -12.51 -2.54
N LEU A 176 20.03 -13.75 -2.22
CA LEU A 176 20.82 -14.62 -1.34
C LEU A 176 22.22 -14.94 -1.91
N ARG A 177 22.38 -14.90 -3.24
CA ARG A 177 23.67 -15.14 -3.93
C ARG A 177 24.51 -13.88 -4.12
N LEU A 178 24.00 -12.68 -3.79
CA LEU A 178 24.77 -11.45 -3.90
C LEU A 178 25.98 -11.48 -2.96
N GLY A 179 27.09 -10.93 -3.44
CA GLY A 179 28.24 -10.67 -2.59
C GLY A 179 27.95 -9.58 -1.55
N PRO A 180 28.74 -9.48 -0.46
CA PRO A 180 28.47 -8.55 0.65
C PRO A 180 28.34 -7.09 0.23
N THR A 181 29.10 -6.65 -0.78
CA THR A 181 29.05 -5.29 -1.31
C THR A 181 27.72 -5.01 -2.03
N GLN A 182 27.32 -5.87 -2.96
CA GLN A 182 26.08 -5.70 -3.71
C GLN A 182 24.84 -5.80 -2.81
N ARG A 183 24.86 -6.72 -1.83
CA ARG A 183 23.79 -6.83 -0.85
C ARG A 183 23.61 -5.54 -0.07
N ARG A 184 24.71 -4.96 0.43
CA ARG A 184 24.69 -3.68 1.14
C ARG A 184 24.19 -2.53 0.26
N GLN A 185 24.67 -2.44 -0.97
CA GLN A 185 24.20 -1.43 -1.92
C GLN A 185 22.69 -1.52 -2.14
N LEU A 186 22.16 -2.72 -2.34
CA LEU A 186 20.72 -2.95 -2.47
C LEU A 186 19.95 -2.54 -1.20
N LEU A 187 20.44 -2.88 -0.01
CA LEU A 187 19.82 -2.46 1.24
C LEU A 187 19.90 -0.93 1.45
N ASP A 188 21.00 -0.28 1.06
CA ASP A 188 21.14 1.18 1.10
C ASP A 188 20.16 1.86 0.13
N PHE A 189 19.91 1.24 -1.04
CA PHE A 189 18.87 1.70 -1.96
C PHE A 189 17.48 1.57 -1.36
N LEU A 190 17.12 0.40 -0.83
CA LEU A 190 15.82 0.18 -0.18
C LEU A 190 15.63 1.09 1.04
N GLY A 191 16.70 1.35 1.81
CA GLY A 191 16.69 2.32 2.91
C GLY A 191 16.59 3.79 2.47
N SER A 192 16.80 4.08 1.19
CA SER A 192 16.55 5.41 0.61
C SER A 192 15.10 5.61 0.16
N LEU A 193 14.28 4.55 0.16
CA LEU A 193 12.87 4.61 -0.20
C LEU A 193 11.99 4.95 1.00
#